data_AF-A0A183ARZ8-F1
#
_entry.id   AF-A0A183ARZ8-F1
#
_cell.length_a   1.000
_cell.length_b   1.000
_cell.length_c   1.000
_cell.angle_alpha   90.00
_cell.angle_beta   90.00
_cell.angle_gamma   90.00
#
_symmetry.space_group_name_H-M   'P 1'
#
loop_
_entity.id
_entity.type
_entity.pdbx_description
1 polymer ?
#
loop_
_entity_poly.entity_id
_entity_poly.type
_entity_poly.pdbx_seq_one_letter_code
_entity_poly.pdbx_strand_id
1 'polypeptide(L)'
;LLMPQFVGISCSLENCADHSVLRGLCLVEVLHTTDVVRIHVAPSQPGTYYLHVYVAPDWRVEDCRQLACSFQIQCAEHNYSRLVVMGRIPEVGFLGPTPAARTLGVSMCAERSSSGGRALFVHTSSDPLRIPFAIAPGLKICHQLKSFDRPGHQMVDCDSYALLQMRPPKSSSHGPAVNAYYHVRMPIEGFYYLTIYASSNADSDTDHLECVYRILIDVRKTPASPSAVPAFPRQTFWWVHCRLLEPLCQRLSVNRQYTFRLDAPQYDSVAVVINETEWFFLTPTTPPGRWTGKIQVGEFLGQLSVFARFTSGPDGFGDPLTRDSNKTDEGDAYVKLLDYLIVE
;
A
#
# COMPACT_ATOMS: atom_id res chain seq x y z
N LEU A 1 2.26 -26.16 -25.06
CA LEU A 1 1.33 -26.10 -23.90
C LEU A 1 1.90 -25.07 -22.93
N LEU A 2 1.34 -23.85 -22.92
CA LEU A 2 1.62 -22.88 -21.85
C LEU A 2 1.12 -23.51 -20.55
N MET A 3 1.99 -23.72 -19.56
CA MET A 3 1.55 -24.20 -18.26
C MET A 3 0.50 -23.22 -17.72
N PRO A 4 -0.62 -23.70 -17.15
CA PRO A 4 -1.56 -22.81 -16.48
C PRO A 4 -0.80 -22.08 -15.38
N GLN A 5 -0.75 -20.76 -15.48
CA GLN A 5 -0.13 -19.92 -14.47
C GLN A 5 -1.06 -19.99 -13.26
N PHE A 6 -0.73 -20.82 -12.26
CA PHE A 6 -1.50 -20.88 -11.03
C PHE A 6 -1.35 -19.55 -10.30
N VAL A 7 -2.46 -18.85 -10.12
CA VAL A 7 -2.44 -17.48 -9.63
C VAL A 7 -2.78 -17.42 -8.14
N GLY A 8 -3.72 -18.25 -7.70
CA GLY A 8 -4.12 -18.36 -6.30
C GLY A 8 -3.31 -19.41 -5.58
N ILE A 9 -2.79 -19.09 -4.39
CA ILE A 9 -2.07 -20.05 -3.54
C ILE A 9 -2.52 -19.87 -2.10
N SER A 10 -2.80 -21.00 -1.44
CA SER A 10 -3.13 -21.05 -0.01
C SER A 10 -2.60 -22.33 0.60
N CYS A 11 -2.54 -22.37 1.92
CA CYS A 11 -2.11 -23.55 2.64
C CYS A 11 -2.95 -23.80 3.89
N SER A 12 -3.10 -25.06 4.25
CA SER A 12 -3.73 -25.53 5.49
C SER A 12 -2.72 -26.36 6.27
N LEU A 13 -2.70 -26.17 7.60
CA LEU A 13 -1.94 -27.01 8.51
C LEU A 13 -2.92 -27.83 9.34
N GLU A 14 -2.75 -29.14 9.34
CA GLU A 14 -3.61 -30.07 10.04
C GLU A 14 -2.79 -30.89 11.04
N ASN A 15 -3.30 -31.07 12.25
CA ASN A 15 -2.68 -31.94 13.25
C ASN A 15 -3.01 -33.41 12.94
N CYS A 16 -2.00 -34.27 12.82
CA CYS A 16 -2.22 -35.68 12.48
C CYS A 16 -2.93 -36.47 13.59
N ALA A 17 -2.91 -36.00 14.84
CA ALA A 17 -3.48 -36.74 15.97
C ALA A 17 -5.02 -36.65 16.02
N ASP A 18 -5.57 -35.49 15.68
CA ASP A 18 -7.00 -35.19 15.82
C ASP A 18 -7.63 -34.60 14.54
N HIS A 19 -6.86 -34.47 13.47
CA HIS A 19 -7.25 -33.88 12.19
C HIS A 19 -7.76 -32.44 12.31
N SER A 20 -7.38 -31.73 13.37
CA SER A 20 -7.77 -30.33 13.55
C SER A 20 -6.99 -29.40 12.62
N VAL A 21 -7.72 -28.49 11.95
CA VAL A 21 -7.12 -27.45 11.11
C VAL A 21 -6.64 -26.28 11.98
N LEU A 22 -5.35 -26.00 11.90
CA LEU A 22 -4.66 -24.98 12.68
C LEU A 22 -4.55 -23.68 11.88
N ARG A 23 -5.52 -22.80 12.08
CA ARG A 23 -5.55 -21.50 11.39
C ARG A 23 -4.53 -20.50 11.96
N GLY A 24 -4.06 -19.60 11.10
CA GLY A 24 -3.12 -18.53 11.47
C GLY A 24 -1.69 -19.01 11.79
N LEU A 25 -1.37 -20.26 11.46
CA LEU A 25 -0.03 -20.86 11.66
C LEU A 25 0.73 -21.08 10.35
N CYS A 26 0.14 -20.69 9.23
CA CYS A 26 0.80 -20.69 7.93
C CYS A 26 0.70 -19.35 7.23
N LEU A 27 1.72 -19.01 6.46
CA LEU A 27 1.78 -17.80 5.66
C LEU A 27 2.42 -18.11 4.31
N VAL A 28 1.74 -17.75 3.24
CA VAL A 28 2.23 -17.89 1.86
C VAL A 28 2.84 -16.57 1.41
N GLU A 29 4.06 -16.61 0.88
CA GLU A 29 4.79 -15.47 0.34
C GLU A 29 5.22 -15.79 -1.11
N VAL A 30 4.72 -15.03 -2.08
CA VAL A 30 5.14 -15.09 -3.48
C VAL A 30 6.37 -14.20 -3.66
N LEU A 31 7.48 -14.78 -4.12
CA LEU A 31 8.74 -14.06 -4.27
C LEU A 31 8.82 -13.38 -5.65
N HIS A 32 9.08 -12.08 -5.64
CA HIS A 32 8.93 -11.17 -6.78
C HIS A 32 9.69 -11.58 -8.06
N THR A 33 10.81 -12.28 -7.93
CA THR A 33 11.76 -12.48 -9.05
C THR A 33 11.87 -13.90 -9.59
N THR A 34 11.17 -14.89 -9.01
CA THR A 34 11.51 -16.31 -9.29
C THR A 34 10.31 -17.23 -9.54
N ASP A 35 9.07 -16.74 -9.57
CA ASP A 35 7.85 -17.58 -9.52
C ASP A 35 7.89 -18.61 -8.36
N VAL A 36 8.77 -18.38 -7.37
CA VAL A 36 8.96 -19.22 -6.19
C VAL A 36 8.01 -18.76 -5.11
N VAL A 37 7.41 -19.74 -4.45
CA VAL A 37 6.53 -19.53 -3.32
C VAL A 37 7.23 -20.02 -2.07
N ARG A 38 7.31 -19.16 -1.06
CA ARG A 38 7.77 -19.51 0.27
C ARG A 38 6.55 -19.70 1.16
N ILE A 39 6.51 -20.81 1.88
CA ILE A 39 5.48 -21.08 2.88
C ILE A 39 6.14 -21.11 4.25
N HIS A 40 5.72 -20.21 5.12
CA HIS A 40 6.10 -20.24 6.53
C HIS A 40 5.06 -21.08 7.27
N VAL A 41 5.52 -22.01 8.11
CA VAL A 41 4.68 -22.91 8.90
C VAL A 41 5.20 -22.90 10.33
N ALA A 42 4.31 -22.66 11.30
CA ALA A 42 4.67 -22.47 12.70
C ALA A 42 3.74 -23.27 13.64
N PRO A 43 3.85 -24.62 13.68
CA PRO A 43 3.08 -25.42 14.62
C PRO A 43 3.45 -25.07 16.07
N SER A 44 2.44 -25.06 16.95
CA SER A 44 2.60 -24.59 18.33
C SER A 44 3.06 -25.65 19.32
N GLN A 45 2.88 -26.92 18.99
CA GLN A 45 3.19 -28.05 19.86
C GLN A 45 4.08 -29.05 19.13
N PRO A 46 4.83 -29.88 19.87
CA PRO A 46 5.50 -31.04 19.29
C PRO A 46 4.45 -32.01 18.76
N GLY A 47 4.71 -32.58 17.60
CA GLY A 47 3.76 -33.48 16.95
C GLY A 47 4.03 -33.62 15.46
N THR A 48 3.21 -34.46 14.84
CA THR A 48 3.19 -34.65 13.40
C THR A 48 2.03 -33.85 12.82
N TYR A 49 2.29 -33.14 11.73
CA TYR A 49 1.31 -32.29 11.05
C TYR A 49 1.30 -32.58 9.56
N TYR A 50 0.15 -32.39 8.91
CA TYR A 50 0.05 -32.32 7.46
C TYR A 50 -0.01 -30.85 7.02
N LEU A 51 0.90 -30.45 6.15
CA LEU A 51 0.81 -29.20 5.40
C LEU A 51 0.23 -29.50 4.03
N HIS A 52 -0.95 -28.97 3.76
CA HIS A 52 -1.59 -29.02 2.45
C HIS A 52 -1.39 -27.70 1.73
N VAL A 53 -0.96 -27.77 0.47
CA VAL A 53 -0.80 -26.61 -0.41
C VAL A 53 -1.84 -26.70 -1.52
N TYR A 54 -2.62 -25.65 -1.66
CA TYR A 54 -3.67 -25.55 -2.66
C TYR A 54 -3.37 -24.44 -3.65
N VAL A 55 -3.75 -24.67 -4.91
CA VAL A 55 -3.59 -23.73 -6.02
C VAL A 55 -4.91 -23.50 -6.73
N ALA A 56 -5.09 -22.31 -7.28
CA ALA A 56 -6.25 -21.95 -8.09
C ALA A 56 -5.82 -21.21 -9.36
N PRO A 57 -6.56 -21.36 -10.47
CA PRO A 57 -6.31 -20.59 -11.69
C PRO A 57 -6.61 -19.10 -11.50
N ASP A 58 -7.51 -18.76 -10.59
CA ASP A 58 -7.81 -17.38 -10.19
C ASP A 58 -7.57 -17.23 -8.68
N TRP A 59 -6.78 -16.23 -8.30
CA TRP A 59 -6.52 -15.92 -6.90
C TRP A 59 -7.69 -15.27 -6.17
N ARG A 60 -8.67 -14.77 -6.91
CA ARG A 60 -9.87 -14.13 -6.39
C ARG A 60 -10.91 -15.14 -5.89
N VAL A 61 -10.83 -16.39 -6.35
CA VAL A 61 -11.84 -17.43 -6.09
C VAL A 61 -11.28 -18.46 -5.11
N GLU A 62 -11.95 -18.65 -3.97
CA GLU A 62 -11.55 -19.65 -2.96
C GLU A 62 -12.06 -21.06 -3.28
N ASP A 63 -13.25 -21.16 -3.89
CA ASP A 63 -13.97 -22.43 -4.08
C ASP A 63 -13.41 -23.33 -5.19
N CYS A 64 -12.49 -22.82 -6.03
CA CYS A 64 -11.89 -23.56 -7.13
C CYS A 64 -10.47 -24.07 -6.83
N ARG A 65 -10.06 -24.03 -5.56
CA ARG A 65 -8.72 -24.45 -5.12
C ARG A 65 -8.56 -25.96 -5.21
N GLN A 66 -7.48 -26.39 -5.87
CA GLN A 66 -7.09 -27.79 -6.03
C GLN A 66 -5.87 -28.08 -5.16
N LEU A 67 -5.82 -29.27 -4.55
CA LEU A 67 -4.65 -29.71 -3.80
C LEU A 67 -3.47 -29.92 -4.77
N ALA A 68 -2.42 -29.12 -4.62
CA ALA A 68 -1.21 -29.24 -5.42
C ALA A 68 -0.24 -30.27 -4.83
N CYS A 69 -0.01 -30.19 -3.52
CA CYS A 69 0.87 -31.10 -2.80
C CYS A 69 0.58 -31.12 -1.30
N SER A 70 1.06 -32.17 -0.64
CA SER A 70 0.98 -32.34 0.81
C SER A 70 2.32 -32.76 1.36
N PHE A 71 2.67 -32.25 2.54
CA PHE A 71 3.88 -32.61 3.27
C PHE A 71 3.52 -33.10 4.66
N GLN A 72 4.21 -34.12 5.14
CA GLN A 72 4.20 -34.47 6.55
C GLN A 72 5.35 -33.72 7.24
N ILE A 73 5.03 -32.96 8.28
CA ILE A 73 5.97 -32.12 9.03
C ILE A 73 6.04 -32.63 10.46
N GLN A 74 7.25 -32.93 10.93
CA GLN A 74 7.49 -33.23 12.34
C GLN A 74 7.93 -31.97 13.08
N CYS A 75 7.13 -31.50 14.02
CA CYS A 75 7.54 -30.49 14.99
C CYS A 75 8.13 -31.18 16.22
N ALA A 76 9.39 -30.91 16.53
CA ALA A 76 10.03 -31.40 17.74
C ALA A 76 9.97 -30.39 18.90
N GLU A 77 9.64 -29.12 18.61
CA GLU A 77 9.77 -28.02 19.55
C GLU A 77 8.43 -27.64 20.20
N HIS A 78 8.49 -27.28 21.48
CA HIS A 78 7.36 -26.68 22.18
C HIS A 78 7.37 -25.16 21.96
N ASN A 79 6.74 -24.71 20.88
CA ASN A 79 6.72 -23.30 20.47
C ASN A 79 5.58 -22.48 21.09
N TYR A 80 4.85 -23.03 22.05
CA TYR A 80 3.68 -22.40 22.67
C TYR A 80 3.99 -21.01 23.24
N SER A 81 5.08 -20.85 24.00
CA SER A 81 5.48 -19.54 24.56
C SER A 81 5.85 -18.52 23.49
N ARG A 82 6.50 -18.95 22.39
CA ARG A 82 6.83 -18.09 21.26
C ARG A 82 5.58 -17.67 20.47
N LEU A 83 4.59 -18.54 20.32
CA LEU A 83 3.34 -18.24 19.60
C LEU A 83 2.32 -17.48 20.45
N VAL A 84 2.35 -17.62 21.77
CA VAL A 84 1.60 -16.72 22.68
C VAL A 84 2.12 -15.28 22.55
N VAL A 85 3.43 -15.11 22.32
CA VAL A 85 4.06 -13.78 22.12
C VAL A 85 3.96 -13.31 20.66
N MET A 86 4.10 -14.18 19.67
CA MET A 86 3.98 -13.82 18.25
C MET A 86 2.53 -13.65 17.81
N GLY A 87 1.59 -14.36 18.44
CA GLY A 87 0.19 -14.34 18.04
C GLY A 87 -0.14 -15.27 16.86
N ARG A 88 -1.41 -15.29 16.45
CA ARG A 88 -1.84 -15.89 15.18
C ARG A 88 -1.59 -14.88 14.06
N ILE A 89 -0.96 -15.34 13.00
CA ILE A 89 -0.83 -14.54 11.78
C ILE A 89 -2.25 -14.26 11.28
N PRO A 90 -2.59 -13.02 10.92
CA PRO A 90 -3.93 -12.73 10.41
C PRO A 90 -4.22 -13.60 9.19
N GLU A 91 -5.46 -14.08 9.08
CA GLU A 91 -5.94 -14.89 7.93
C GLU A 91 -6.11 -14.00 6.69
N VAL A 92 -4.99 -13.46 6.24
CA VAL A 92 -4.88 -12.73 5.00
C VAL A 92 -4.44 -13.70 3.91
N GLY A 93 -4.80 -13.42 2.66
CA GLY A 93 -4.34 -14.23 1.52
C GLY A 93 -2.80 -14.28 1.41
N PHE A 94 -2.28 -14.77 0.29
CA PHE A 94 -0.83 -14.77 0.08
C PHE A 94 -0.25 -13.34 0.08
N LEU A 95 1.00 -13.23 0.53
CA LEU A 95 1.81 -12.01 0.47
C LEU A 95 2.61 -11.94 -0.82
N GLY A 96 2.98 -10.73 -1.23
CA GLY A 96 3.80 -10.48 -2.41
C GLY A 96 2.99 -9.92 -3.59
N PRO A 97 3.57 -9.97 -4.80
CA PRO A 97 2.92 -9.47 -6.00
C PRO A 97 1.77 -10.40 -6.44
N THR A 98 0.70 -9.81 -6.95
CA THR A 98 -0.29 -10.51 -7.78
C THR A 98 0.15 -10.46 -9.27
N PRO A 99 -0.52 -11.15 -10.21
CA PRO A 99 -0.21 -10.97 -11.63
C PRO A 99 -0.42 -9.55 -12.12
N ALA A 100 -1.39 -8.83 -11.55
CA ALA A 100 -1.66 -7.44 -11.89
C ALA A 100 -0.43 -6.56 -11.68
N ALA A 101 0.41 -6.87 -10.68
CA ALA A 101 1.66 -6.16 -10.45
C ALA A 101 2.60 -6.21 -11.67
N ARG A 102 2.71 -7.39 -12.30
CA ARG A 102 3.55 -7.60 -13.48
C ARG A 102 2.95 -6.90 -14.69
N THR A 103 1.65 -7.04 -14.91
CA THR A 103 0.93 -6.41 -16.03
C THR A 103 0.97 -4.89 -15.97
N LEU A 104 0.77 -4.32 -14.78
CA LEU A 104 0.74 -2.87 -14.56
C LEU A 104 2.14 -2.29 -14.28
N GLY A 105 3.21 -3.10 -14.25
CA GLY A 105 4.57 -2.60 -14.01
C GLY A 105 4.78 -2.01 -12.61
N VAL A 106 4.13 -2.56 -11.59
CA VAL A 106 4.37 -2.24 -10.18
C VAL A 106 5.29 -3.30 -9.59
N SER A 107 6.39 -2.87 -9.00
CA SER A 107 7.40 -3.76 -8.44
C SER A 107 7.94 -3.25 -7.11
N MET A 108 7.93 -4.10 -6.08
CA MET A 108 8.61 -3.82 -4.82
C MET A 108 10.11 -4.11 -4.99
N CYS A 109 10.94 -3.12 -4.73
CA CYS A 109 12.38 -3.25 -4.93
C CYS A 109 13.04 -3.87 -3.69
N ALA A 110 13.98 -4.79 -3.88
CA ALA A 110 14.89 -5.15 -2.81
C ALA A 110 15.83 -3.97 -2.57
N GLU A 111 15.60 -3.16 -1.53
CA GLU A 111 16.71 -2.40 -0.96
C GLU A 111 17.80 -3.41 -0.55
N ARG A 112 19.08 -2.98 -0.59
CA ARG A 112 20.32 -3.78 -0.52
C ARG A 112 20.48 -4.74 0.70
N SER A 113 19.41 -5.04 1.40
CA SER A 113 19.20 -6.11 2.36
C SER A 113 19.16 -7.49 1.69
N SER A 114 19.72 -8.47 2.38
CA SER A 114 19.64 -9.92 2.09
C SER A 114 18.20 -10.47 2.07
N SER A 115 17.19 -9.65 2.37
CA SER A 115 15.77 -10.01 2.37
C SER A 115 15.13 -10.09 0.98
N GLY A 116 15.83 -9.81 -0.13
CA GLY A 116 15.42 -10.27 -1.47
C GLY A 116 14.00 -9.94 -1.95
N GLY A 117 13.45 -8.77 -1.60
CA GLY A 117 12.10 -8.36 -2.03
C GLY A 117 10.97 -9.10 -1.31
N ARG A 118 11.18 -9.47 -0.05
CA ARG A 118 10.16 -10.07 0.83
C ARG A 118 9.03 -9.13 1.17
N ALA A 119 7.82 -9.67 1.17
CA ALA A 119 6.58 -8.98 1.52
C ALA A 119 6.16 -9.21 2.99
N LEU A 120 7.00 -9.91 3.76
CA LEU A 120 6.94 -9.97 5.21
C LEU A 120 8.05 -9.11 5.84
N PHE A 121 7.66 -8.09 6.62
CA PHE A 121 8.56 -7.23 7.36
C PHE A 121 8.43 -7.45 8.86
N VAL A 122 9.56 -7.58 9.57
CA VAL A 122 9.59 -7.49 11.03
C VAL A 122 10.12 -6.11 11.39
N HIS A 123 9.28 -5.30 12.02
CA HIS A 123 9.57 -3.90 12.34
C HIS A 123 9.79 -3.72 13.85
N THR A 124 11.01 -3.34 14.20
CA THR A 124 11.46 -3.18 15.59
C THR A 124 11.95 -1.75 15.90
N SER A 125 11.68 -0.79 15.01
CA SER A 125 12.03 0.63 15.18
C SER A 125 10.78 1.45 15.53
N SER A 126 10.98 2.64 16.09
CA SER A 126 9.96 3.67 16.22
C SER A 126 9.83 4.56 14.98
N ASP A 127 10.79 4.48 14.06
CA ASP A 127 10.81 5.27 12.83
C ASP A 127 9.81 4.73 11.79
N PRO A 128 9.22 5.58 10.93
CA PRO A 128 8.35 5.12 9.86
C PRO A 128 9.06 4.08 8.97
N LEU A 129 8.38 2.97 8.71
CA LEU A 129 8.85 1.97 7.74
C LEU A 129 8.79 2.57 6.34
N ARG A 130 9.86 2.39 5.56
CA ARG A 130 9.96 2.85 4.18
C ARG A 130 10.06 1.63 3.27
N ILE A 131 9.04 1.43 2.43
CA ILE A 131 8.98 0.30 1.51
C ILE A 131 9.21 0.82 0.09
N PRO A 132 10.33 0.46 -0.57
CA PRO A 132 10.70 0.97 -1.89
C PRO A 132 9.92 0.28 -3.02
N PHE A 133 9.45 1.06 -3.98
CA PHE A 133 8.78 0.58 -5.18
C PHE A 133 9.34 1.22 -6.45
N ALA A 134 9.26 0.49 -7.55
CA ALA A 134 9.29 1.00 -8.90
C ALA A 134 7.88 0.85 -9.49
N ILE A 135 7.30 1.99 -9.85
CA ILE A 135 5.92 2.14 -10.31
C ILE A 135 5.96 2.67 -11.75
N ALA A 136 5.37 1.94 -12.69
CA ALA A 136 5.23 2.41 -14.07
C ALA A 136 4.41 3.72 -14.15
N PRO A 137 4.70 4.61 -15.11
CA PRO A 137 3.92 5.83 -15.30
C PRO A 137 2.50 5.53 -15.78
N GLY A 138 1.58 6.49 -15.58
CA GLY A 138 0.23 6.40 -16.13
C GLY A 138 -0.73 5.49 -15.36
N LEU A 139 -0.50 5.30 -14.06
CA LEU A 139 -1.35 4.48 -13.19
C LEU A 139 -2.14 5.33 -12.18
N LYS A 140 -3.34 4.88 -11.84
CA LYS A 140 -4.07 5.22 -10.60
C LYS A 140 -3.59 4.27 -9.52
N ILE A 141 -3.26 4.77 -8.31
CA ILE A 141 -2.77 3.91 -7.22
C ILE A 141 -3.37 4.32 -5.89
N CYS A 142 -3.93 3.36 -5.16
CA CYS A 142 -4.33 3.55 -3.78
C CYS A 142 -3.83 2.41 -2.89
N HIS A 143 -4.08 2.53 -1.60
CA HIS A 143 -3.76 1.49 -0.64
C HIS A 143 -4.89 1.33 0.39
N GLN A 144 -4.86 0.18 1.04
CA GLN A 144 -5.56 -0.09 2.28
C GLN A 144 -4.55 -0.60 3.30
N LEU A 145 -4.60 -0.07 4.51
CA LEU A 145 -3.79 -0.51 5.65
C LEU A 145 -4.73 -0.90 6.78
N LYS A 146 -4.69 -2.16 7.19
CA LYS A 146 -5.46 -2.68 8.34
C LYS A 146 -4.52 -3.11 9.45
N SER A 147 -4.88 -2.85 10.70
CA SER A 147 -4.18 -3.41 11.85
C SER A 147 -4.92 -4.61 12.43
N PHE A 148 -4.15 -5.54 12.98
CA PHE A 148 -4.63 -6.74 13.65
C PHE A 148 -3.88 -6.89 14.97
N ASP A 149 -4.59 -7.31 16.00
CA ASP A 149 -3.96 -7.67 17.27
C ASP A 149 -3.12 -8.94 17.10
N ARG A 150 -2.34 -9.31 18.13
CA ARG A 150 -1.56 -10.56 18.10
C ARG A 150 -2.45 -11.81 18.00
N PRO A 151 -3.64 -11.88 18.63
CA PRO A 151 -4.60 -12.94 18.32
C PRO A 151 -5.08 -13.02 16.86
N GLY A 152 -4.78 -12.03 16.01
CA GLY A 152 -5.10 -12.00 14.58
C GLY A 152 -6.46 -11.38 14.27
N HIS A 153 -7.12 -10.77 15.25
CA HIS A 153 -8.39 -10.07 15.05
C HIS A 153 -8.14 -8.68 14.47
N GLN A 154 -8.90 -8.32 13.43
CA GLN A 154 -8.85 -6.98 12.87
C GLN A 154 -9.26 -5.96 13.93
N MET A 155 -8.42 -4.93 14.12
CA MET A 155 -8.68 -3.87 15.08
C MET A 155 -9.34 -2.67 14.41
N VAL A 156 -8.60 -2.00 13.51
CA VAL A 156 -9.03 -0.73 12.91
C VAL A 156 -8.43 -0.53 11.51
N ASP A 157 -9.16 0.23 10.68
CA ASP A 157 -8.60 0.76 9.43
C ASP A 157 -7.58 1.86 9.74
N CYS A 158 -6.41 1.74 9.13
CA CYS A 158 -5.23 2.56 9.39
C CYS A 158 -4.74 3.27 8.12
N ASP A 159 -5.57 3.43 7.08
CA ASP A 159 -5.14 3.96 5.77
C ASP A 159 -4.35 5.28 5.87
N SER A 160 -4.74 6.15 6.81
CA SER A 160 -4.07 7.43 7.05
C SER A 160 -2.68 7.30 7.68
N TYR A 161 -2.22 6.10 8.01
CA TYR A 161 -0.87 5.84 8.50
C TYR A 161 0.09 5.33 7.42
N ALA A 162 -0.39 5.14 6.18
CA ALA A 162 0.44 4.93 5.01
C ALA A 162 0.36 6.12 4.04
N LEU A 163 1.49 6.50 3.47
CA LEU A 163 1.58 7.58 2.50
C LEU A 163 2.51 7.18 1.35
N LEU A 164 2.02 7.27 0.12
CA LEU A 164 2.83 7.11 -1.08
C LEU A 164 3.64 8.40 -1.31
N GLN A 165 4.94 8.26 -1.53
CA GLN A 165 5.86 9.36 -1.82
C GLN A 165 6.68 9.02 -3.05
N MET A 166 6.43 9.75 -4.14
CA MET A 166 7.20 9.58 -5.37
C MET A 166 8.51 10.35 -5.28
N ARG A 167 9.55 9.81 -5.93
CA ARG A 167 10.83 10.49 -6.08
C ARG A 167 10.81 11.38 -7.31
N PRO A 168 11.51 12.53 -7.26
CA PRO A 168 11.82 13.26 -8.47
C PRO A 168 12.58 12.35 -9.45
N PRO A 169 12.30 12.44 -10.76
CA PRO A 169 13.07 11.70 -11.76
C PRO A 169 14.54 12.10 -11.66
N LYS A 170 15.42 11.14 -11.35
CA LYS A 170 16.87 11.34 -11.44
C LYS A 170 17.31 10.94 -12.83
N SER A 171 18.04 11.82 -13.52
CA SER A 171 18.74 11.42 -14.75
C SER A 171 19.79 10.36 -14.40
N SER A 172 19.78 9.25 -15.12
CA SER A 172 20.74 8.13 -15.05
C SER A 172 20.58 7.14 -13.89
N SER A 173 20.07 5.96 -14.22
CA SER A 173 20.78 4.68 -14.04
C SER A 173 19.97 3.54 -14.66
N HIS A 174 20.68 2.62 -15.32
CA HIS A 174 20.11 1.42 -15.93
C HIS A 174 19.61 0.45 -14.84
N GLY A 175 18.32 0.13 -14.88
CA GLY A 175 17.59 -0.78 -13.98
C GLY A 175 16.22 -0.21 -13.60
N PRO A 176 15.26 -1.01 -13.07
CA PRO A 176 14.04 -0.46 -12.46
C PRO A 176 14.43 0.33 -11.22
N ALA A 177 14.76 1.61 -11.41
CA ALA A 177 15.22 2.49 -10.36
C ALA A 177 14.04 2.79 -9.43
N VAL A 178 14.20 2.55 -8.13
CA VAL A 178 13.22 2.90 -7.09
C VAL A 178 12.76 4.34 -7.29
N ASN A 179 11.50 4.51 -7.69
CA ASN A 179 10.90 5.80 -7.98
C ASN A 179 9.78 6.18 -6.99
N ALA A 180 9.47 5.30 -6.04
CA ALA A 180 8.43 5.51 -5.05
C ALA A 180 8.76 4.87 -3.70
N TYR A 181 8.17 5.40 -2.64
CA TYR A 181 8.22 4.83 -1.30
C TYR A 181 6.84 4.86 -0.67
N TYR A 182 6.40 3.74 -0.12
CA TYR A 182 5.37 3.77 0.92
C TYR A 182 6.03 4.08 2.26
N HIS A 183 5.64 5.19 2.86
CA HIS A 183 5.98 5.54 4.23
C HIS A 183 4.86 5.08 5.14
N VAL A 184 5.15 4.19 6.08
CA VAL A 184 4.15 3.60 6.95
C VAL A 184 4.50 3.86 8.41
N ARG A 185 3.61 4.51 9.13
CA ARG A 185 3.70 4.83 10.57
C ARG A 185 2.90 3.80 11.36
N MET A 186 3.44 3.33 12.49
CA MET A 186 2.80 2.26 13.26
C MET A 186 2.43 2.77 14.65
N PRO A 187 1.17 3.19 14.88
CA PRO A 187 0.76 3.74 16.17
C PRO A 187 0.71 2.70 17.30
N ILE A 188 0.46 1.42 16.99
CA ILE A 188 0.30 0.34 17.97
C ILE A 188 1.09 -0.90 17.56
N GLU A 189 1.44 -1.73 18.54
CA GLU A 189 2.05 -3.05 18.28
C GLU A 189 1.00 -4.03 17.75
N GLY A 190 1.43 -4.96 16.91
CA GLY A 190 0.56 -5.93 16.27
C GLY A 190 0.97 -6.19 14.82
N PHE A 191 0.03 -6.70 14.03
CA PHE A 191 0.24 -6.92 12.60
C PHE A 191 -0.42 -5.82 11.79
N TYR A 192 0.25 -5.38 10.74
CA TYR A 192 -0.33 -4.49 9.74
C TYR A 192 -0.34 -5.16 8.38
N TYR A 193 -1.48 -5.11 7.71
CA TYR A 193 -1.67 -5.65 6.38
C TYR A 193 -1.88 -4.50 5.40
N LEU A 194 -0.87 -4.25 4.58
CA LEU A 194 -0.89 -3.23 3.53
C LEU A 194 -1.24 -3.91 2.21
N THR A 195 -2.38 -3.53 1.63
CA THR A 195 -2.78 -3.92 0.28
C THR A 195 -2.68 -2.72 -0.64
N ILE A 196 -2.02 -2.89 -1.78
CA ILE A 196 -1.84 -1.83 -2.79
C ILE A 196 -2.69 -2.21 -4.00
N TYR A 197 -3.44 -1.23 -4.52
CA TYR A 197 -4.27 -1.40 -5.69
C TYR A 197 -3.83 -0.44 -6.79
N ALA A 198 -3.93 -0.86 -8.04
CA ALA A 198 -3.62 -0.03 -9.20
C ALA A 198 -4.56 -0.31 -10.38
N SER A 199 -4.71 0.67 -11.26
CA SER A 199 -5.30 0.52 -12.59
C SER A 199 -4.60 1.47 -13.56
N SER A 200 -4.74 1.23 -14.86
CA SER A 200 -4.31 2.16 -15.89
C SER A 200 -5.14 3.45 -15.82
N ASN A 201 -4.49 4.61 -16.00
CA ASN A 201 -5.21 5.87 -16.19
C ASN A 201 -6.01 5.90 -17.50
N ALA A 202 -5.57 5.14 -18.51
CA ALA A 202 -6.20 5.11 -19.84
C ALA A 202 -7.52 4.32 -19.88
N ASP A 203 -7.74 3.45 -18.90
CA ASP A 203 -8.98 2.66 -18.82
C ASP A 203 -10.05 3.51 -18.11
N SER A 204 -10.70 4.40 -18.88
CA SER A 204 -11.81 5.25 -18.42
C SER A 204 -13.01 4.45 -17.89
N ASP A 205 -13.13 3.19 -18.33
CA ASP A 205 -14.29 2.33 -18.05
C ASP A 205 -14.12 1.47 -16.79
N THR A 206 -12.98 1.58 -16.08
CA THR A 206 -12.72 0.78 -14.88
C THR A 206 -12.61 1.63 -13.62
N ASP A 207 -13.72 1.74 -12.88
CA ASP A 207 -13.72 2.17 -11.46
C ASP A 207 -13.06 1.13 -10.53
N HIS A 208 -12.65 -0.01 -11.09
CA HIS A 208 -12.08 -1.12 -10.36
C HIS A 208 -10.54 -1.07 -10.40
N LEU A 209 -9.94 -0.83 -9.24
CA LEU A 209 -8.49 -0.98 -9.05
C LEU A 209 -8.16 -2.45 -8.76
N GLU A 210 -7.15 -2.99 -9.44
CA GLU A 210 -6.68 -4.35 -9.19
C GLU A 210 -5.68 -4.38 -8.03
N CYS A 211 -5.81 -5.35 -7.13
CA CYS A 211 -4.80 -5.59 -6.10
C CYS A 211 -3.48 -6.00 -6.77
N VAL A 212 -2.42 -5.21 -6.57
CA VAL A 212 -1.07 -5.49 -7.11
C VAL A 212 -0.14 -6.08 -6.05
N TYR A 213 -0.27 -5.68 -4.79
CA TYR A 213 0.62 -6.15 -3.73
C TYR A 213 -0.10 -6.35 -2.40
N ARG A 214 0.38 -7.34 -1.65
CA ARG A 214 -0.02 -7.62 -0.26
C ARG A 214 1.22 -7.75 0.60
N ILE A 215 1.29 -6.97 1.66
CA ILE A 215 2.46 -6.88 2.53
C ILE A 215 1.99 -7.03 3.98
N LEU A 216 2.69 -7.90 4.72
CA LEU A 216 2.49 -8.06 6.15
C LEU A 216 3.66 -7.44 6.92
N ILE A 217 3.34 -6.68 7.95
CA ILE A 217 4.31 -6.01 8.81
C ILE A 217 4.04 -6.45 10.25
N ASP A 218 4.96 -7.20 10.84
CA ASP A 218 4.99 -7.58 12.26
C ASP A 218 5.67 -6.46 13.05
N VAL A 219 4.89 -5.66 13.76
CA VAL A 219 5.34 -4.53 14.57
C VAL A 219 5.56 -4.98 16.01
N ARG A 220 6.81 -4.95 16.46
CA ARG A 220 7.22 -5.41 17.81
C ARG A 220 7.68 -4.29 18.72
N LYS A 221 7.69 -3.06 18.22
CA LYS A 221 8.04 -1.88 18.99
C LYS A 221 7.33 -0.69 18.37
N THR A 222 6.71 0.12 19.21
CA THR A 222 6.15 1.41 18.81
C THR A 222 6.74 2.55 19.64
N PRO A 223 6.52 3.81 19.23
CA PRO A 223 6.79 4.96 20.10
C PRO A 223 6.06 4.82 21.44
N ALA A 224 6.65 5.37 22.51
CA ALA A 224 6.15 5.21 23.88
C ALA A 224 4.71 5.74 24.11
N SER A 225 4.18 6.57 23.19
CA SER A 225 2.81 7.05 23.22
C SER A 225 2.15 6.86 21.84
N PRO A 226 1.09 6.03 21.72
CA PRO A 226 0.34 5.85 20.48
C PRO A 226 -0.27 7.15 19.93
N SER A 227 -0.73 8.05 20.82
CA SER A 227 -1.30 9.35 20.45
C SER A 227 -0.27 10.33 19.90
N ALA A 228 1.03 10.02 20.06
CA ALA A 228 2.12 10.84 19.54
C ALA A 228 2.46 10.52 18.07
N VAL A 229 1.89 9.47 17.48
CA VAL A 229 2.15 9.12 16.07
C VAL A 229 1.12 9.82 15.18
N PRO A 230 1.46 10.92 14.49
CA PRO A 230 0.50 11.62 13.65
C PRO A 230 0.15 10.78 12.42
N ALA A 231 -1.14 10.67 12.11
CA ALA A 231 -1.58 10.20 10.80
C ALA A 231 -1.15 11.19 9.70
N PHE A 232 -0.92 10.68 8.50
CA PHE A 232 -0.80 11.43 7.25
C PHE A 232 -2.17 11.86 6.72
N PRO A 233 -2.26 12.91 5.90
CA PRO A 233 -3.48 13.18 5.14
C PRO A 233 -3.90 11.96 4.32
N ARG A 234 -5.22 11.78 4.18
CA ARG A 234 -5.77 10.71 3.34
C ARG A 234 -5.46 11.03 1.88
N GLN A 235 -4.86 10.10 1.17
CA GLN A 235 -4.59 10.24 -0.25
C GLN A 235 -5.67 9.59 -1.09
N THR A 236 -6.00 10.20 -2.22
CA THR A 236 -6.83 9.57 -3.24
C THR A 236 -5.97 8.80 -4.24
N PHE A 237 -6.59 8.06 -5.14
CA PHE A 237 -5.87 7.34 -6.20
C PHE A 237 -5.20 8.26 -7.24
N TRP A 238 -5.48 9.56 -7.21
CA TRP A 238 -4.83 10.60 -8.03
C TRP A 238 -3.52 11.11 -7.43
N TRP A 239 -3.18 10.70 -6.21
CA TRP A 239 -1.89 11.01 -5.55
C TRP A 239 -0.73 10.15 -6.12
N VAL A 240 -0.63 10.06 -7.44
CA VAL A 240 0.48 9.41 -8.14
C VAL A 240 1.35 10.48 -8.77
N HIS A 241 2.66 10.23 -8.87
CA HIS A 241 3.69 11.22 -9.23
C HIS A 241 3.82 12.42 -8.27
N CYS A 242 3.13 12.40 -7.14
CA CYS A 242 3.16 13.45 -6.13
C CYS A 242 4.12 13.13 -4.97
N ARG A 243 4.57 14.20 -4.31
CA ARG A 243 5.35 14.14 -3.06
C ARG A 243 4.86 15.23 -2.12
N LEU A 244 4.63 14.88 -0.86
CA LEU A 244 4.17 15.83 0.15
C LEU A 244 5.37 16.26 1.00
N LEU A 245 5.59 17.56 1.11
CA LEU A 245 6.64 18.12 1.95
C LEU A 245 6.03 18.59 3.26
N GLU A 246 5.00 19.44 3.21
CA GLU A 246 4.27 19.97 4.37
C GLU A 246 2.79 20.27 4.03
N PRO A 247 1.86 20.18 4.99
CA PRO A 247 1.99 19.54 6.30
C PRO A 247 1.82 18.01 6.21
N LEU A 248 2.60 17.24 6.97
CA LEU A 248 2.54 15.76 6.98
C LEU A 248 1.56 15.17 8.00
N CYS A 249 0.89 16.02 8.78
CA CYS A 249 -0.09 15.61 9.78
C CYS A 249 -1.50 15.82 9.23
N GLN A 250 -2.36 14.81 9.35
CA GLN A 250 -3.75 14.87 8.91
C GLN A 250 -4.58 15.91 9.65
N ARG A 251 -4.35 16.03 10.95
CA ARG A 251 -5.11 16.90 11.86
C ARG A 251 -4.46 18.28 11.88
N LEU A 252 -5.22 19.30 11.52
CA LEU A 252 -4.82 20.70 11.50
C LEU A 252 -5.70 21.46 12.49
N SER A 253 -5.12 22.19 13.43
CA SER A 253 -5.89 22.94 14.42
C SER A 253 -6.49 24.20 13.81
N VAL A 254 -7.69 24.56 14.26
CA VAL A 254 -8.34 25.86 13.95
C VAL A 254 -7.45 27.03 14.36
N ASN A 255 -7.69 28.19 13.74
CA ASN A 255 -7.01 29.44 14.05
C ASN A 255 -5.47 29.39 13.90
N ARG A 256 -4.96 28.48 13.06
CA ARG A 256 -3.53 28.35 12.77
C ARG A 256 -3.25 28.55 11.29
N GLN A 257 -2.06 29.08 11.02
CA GLN A 257 -1.53 29.14 9.66
C GLN A 257 -0.67 27.90 9.39
N TYR A 258 -0.90 27.25 8.26
CA TYR A 258 -0.10 26.13 7.78
C TYR A 258 0.56 26.47 6.44
N THR A 259 1.81 26.06 6.29
CA THR A 259 2.48 26.09 4.98
C THR A 259 2.19 24.78 4.27
N PHE A 260 1.52 24.87 3.13
CA PHE A 260 1.36 23.77 2.20
C PHE A 260 2.49 23.79 1.20
N ARG A 261 3.15 22.65 1.04
CA ARG A 261 4.27 22.46 0.13
C ARG A 261 4.28 21.03 -0.40
N LEU A 262 4.16 20.88 -1.72
CA LEU A 262 4.14 19.58 -2.39
C LEU A 262 4.81 19.66 -3.77
N ASP A 263 5.37 18.54 -4.21
CA ASP A 263 5.78 18.35 -5.61
C ASP A 263 4.64 17.61 -6.33
N ALA A 264 4.08 18.22 -7.36
CA ALA A 264 2.95 17.74 -8.16
C ALA A 264 3.17 18.16 -9.64
N PRO A 265 4.14 17.52 -10.34
CA PRO A 265 4.65 18.00 -11.63
C PRO A 265 3.71 17.77 -12.83
N GLN A 266 2.62 17.04 -12.65
CA GLN A 266 1.63 16.73 -13.70
C GLN A 266 0.46 17.71 -13.74
N TYR A 267 0.46 18.66 -12.82
CA TYR A 267 -0.64 19.59 -12.61
C TYR A 267 -0.18 21.00 -12.95
N ASP A 268 -1.07 21.76 -13.57
CA ASP A 268 -0.85 23.17 -13.93
C ASP A 268 -1.60 24.14 -12.98
N SER A 269 -2.40 23.61 -12.06
CA SER A 269 -3.05 24.35 -10.98
C SER A 269 -3.24 23.45 -9.77
N VAL A 270 -2.94 23.96 -8.58
CA VAL A 270 -3.16 23.28 -7.29
C VAL A 270 -3.80 24.25 -6.32
N ALA A 271 -4.86 23.81 -5.65
CA ALA A 271 -5.59 24.61 -4.67
C ALA A 271 -5.81 23.83 -3.38
N VAL A 272 -5.85 24.56 -2.27
CA VAL A 272 -6.35 24.09 -0.98
C VAL A 272 -7.78 24.59 -0.84
N VAL A 273 -8.71 23.70 -0.51
CA VAL A 273 -10.13 24.01 -0.35
C VAL A 273 -10.53 23.73 1.08
N ILE A 274 -11.04 24.74 1.78
CA ILE A 274 -11.55 24.60 3.15
C ILE A 274 -13.07 24.43 3.09
N ASN A 275 -13.57 23.38 3.75
CA ASN A 275 -15.00 23.06 3.88
C ASN A 275 -15.78 23.08 2.56
N GLU A 276 -15.10 22.72 1.46
CA GLU A 276 -15.66 22.66 0.10
C GLU A 276 -16.14 24.03 -0.45
N THR A 277 -15.87 25.13 0.24
CA THR A 277 -16.37 26.47 -0.13
C THR A 277 -15.27 27.43 -0.53
N GLU A 278 -14.18 27.49 0.23
CA GLU A 278 -13.15 28.51 0.07
C GLU A 278 -11.91 27.94 -0.64
N TRP A 279 -11.60 28.47 -1.83
CA TRP A 279 -10.49 28.03 -2.66
C TRP A 279 -9.27 28.94 -2.51
N PHE A 280 -8.13 28.34 -2.17
CA PHE A 280 -6.84 29.01 -2.02
C PHE A 280 -5.81 28.40 -2.96
N PHE A 281 -5.50 29.09 -4.07
CA PHE A 281 -4.54 28.61 -5.06
C PHE A 281 -3.10 28.72 -4.55
N LEU A 282 -2.34 27.63 -4.71
CA LEU A 282 -0.93 27.58 -4.37
C LEU A 282 -0.10 28.20 -5.49
N THR A 283 1.03 28.81 -5.13
CA THR A 283 1.97 29.40 -6.08
C THR A 283 2.97 28.33 -6.56
N PRO A 284 3.22 28.19 -7.88
CA PRO A 284 4.28 27.34 -8.38
C PRO A 284 5.65 27.95 -8.04
N THR A 285 6.63 27.11 -7.74
CA THR A 285 7.99 27.50 -7.33
C THR A 285 9.03 26.65 -8.02
N THR A 286 10.31 26.95 -7.80
CA THR A 286 11.42 26.13 -8.27
C THR A 286 11.71 24.97 -7.30
N PRO A 287 11.94 23.74 -7.79
CA PRO A 287 11.94 23.31 -9.19
C PRO A 287 10.52 23.19 -9.78
N PRO A 288 10.38 23.22 -11.12
CA PRO A 288 9.08 23.06 -11.79
C PRO A 288 8.27 21.89 -11.24
N GLY A 289 6.96 22.11 -11.06
CA GLY A 289 6.07 21.15 -10.42
C GLY A 289 6.01 21.25 -8.90
N ARG A 290 6.78 22.13 -8.25
CA ARG A 290 6.62 22.41 -6.82
C ARG A 290 5.61 23.50 -6.57
N TRP A 291 4.69 23.26 -5.63
CA TRP A 291 3.63 24.18 -5.24
C TRP A 291 3.79 24.57 -3.77
N THR A 292 3.58 25.85 -3.45
CA THR A 292 3.63 26.35 -2.08
C THR A 292 2.56 27.39 -1.80
N GLY A 293 2.05 27.44 -0.58
CA GLY A 293 1.16 28.50 -0.12
C GLY A 293 0.96 28.48 1.39
N LYS A 294 0.68 29.64 1.97
CA LYS A 294 0.34 29.75 3.40
C LYS A 294 -1.17 29.89 3.54
N ILE A 295 -1.78 28.94 4.23
CA ILE A 295 -3.23 28.87 4.38
C ILE A 295 -3.57 29.12 5.85
N GLN A 296 -4.42 30.12 6.10
CA GLN A 296 -4.99 30.35 7.42
C GLN A 296 -6.19 29.42 7.59
N VAL A 297 -6.09 28.46 8.53
CA VAL A 297 -7.23 27.64 8.92
C VAL A 297 -8.12 28.52 9.81
N GLY A 298 -9.38 28.66 9.40
CA GLY A 298 -10.37 29.49 10.10
C GLY A 298 -10.80 28.91 11.46
N GLU A 299 -11.90 29.44 11.97
CA GLU A 299 -12.44 29.10 13.30
C GLU A 299 -13.28 27.82 13.32
N PHE A 300 -13.73 27.35 12.15
CA PHE A 300 -14.68 26.25 12.05
C PHE A 300 -13.99 24.89 11.85
N LEU A 301 -14.45 23.91 12.62
CA LEU A 301 -14.12 22.50 12.41
C LEU A 301 -14.64 22.01 11.05
N GLY A 302 -14.01 20.96 10.51
CA GLY A 302 -14.43 20.39 9.24
C GLY A 302 -13.29 19.71 8.47
N GLN A 303 -13.26 19.92 7.17
CA GLN A 303 -12.30 19.28 6.26
C GLN A 303 -11.54 20.30 5.44
N LEU A 304 -10.29 19.94 5.12
CA LEU A 304 -9.46 20.69 4.20
C LEU A 304 -8.94 19.70 3.16
N SER A 305 -9.16 20.00 1.89
CA SER A 305 -8.76 19.13 0.78
C SER A 305 -7.76 19.83 -0.13
N VAL A 306 -6.84 19.07 -0.72
CA VAL A 306 -5.98 19.57 -1.80
C VAL A 306 -6.56 19.08 -3.12
N PHE A 307 -6.82 19.99 -4.04
CA PHE A 307 -7.30 19.72 -5.39
C PHE A 307 -6.25 20.14 -6.42
N ALA A 308 -6.23 19.49 -7.58
CA ALA A 308 -5.34 19.85 -8.67
C ALA A 308 -5.99 19.63 -10.04
N ARG A 309 -5.55 20.40 -11.04
CA ARG A 309 -5.97 20.28 -12.44
C ARG A 309 -4.81 19.80 -13.29
N PHE A 310 -5.06 18.81 -14.15
CA PHE A 310 -4.04 18.25 -15.03
C PHE A 310 -3.62 19.24 -16.11
N THR A 311 -2.32 19.27 -16.44
CA THR A 311 -1.79 20.12 -17.52
C THR A 311 -2.36 19.78 -18.91
N SER A 312 -2.81 18.54 -19.13
CA SER A 312 -3.33 18.09 -20.42
C SER A 312 -4.41 17.01 -20.30
N GLY A 313 -5.34 17.19 -19.36
CA GLY A 313 -6.42 16.24 -19.03
C GLY A 313 -5.92 14.95 -18.37
N PRO A 314 -6.80 14.19 -17.67
CA PRO A 314 -6.45 12.89 -17.08
C PRO A 314 -6.07 11.84 -18.14
N ASP A 315 -6.60 11.98 -19.37
CA ASP A 315 -6.35 11.11 -20.52
C ASP A 315 -5.03 11.43 -21.26
N GLY A 316 -4.33 12.50 -20.86
CA GLY A 316 -3.11 12.99 -21.52
C GLY A 316 -1.88 12.06 -21.45
N PHE A 317 -2.03 10.86 -20.92
CA PHE A 317 -1.02 9.78 -20.91
C PHE A 317 -1.03 8.91 -22.17
N GLY A 318 -1.93 9.18 -23.13
CA GLY A 318 -1.94 8.49 -24.42
C GLY A 318 -0.62 8.63 -25.18
N ASP A 319 -0.24 7.56 -25.88
CA ASP A 319 0.88 7.52 -26.82
C ASP A 319 0.83 8.77 -27.74
N PRO A 320 1.93 9.54 -27.92
CA PRO A 320 1.95 10.72 -28.78
C PRO A 320 1.50 10.46 -30.23
N LEU A 321 1.32 9.20 -30.64
CA LEU A 321 0.87 8.79 -31.96
C LEU A 321 -0.67 8.70 -32.14
N THR A 322 -1.48 8.81 -31.09
CA THR A 322 -2.96 8.63 -31.19
C THR A 322 -3.79 9.85 -30.76
N ARG A 323 -3.20 11.05 -30.78
CA ARG A 323 -3.88 12.28 -30.35
C ARG A 323 -4.88 12.76 -31.42
N ASP A 324 -6.12 12.26 -31.37
CA ASP A 324 -7.22 12.79 -32.17
C ASP A 324 -7.58 14.20 -31.71
N SER A 325 -7.50 15.16 -32.64
CA SER A 325 -7.55 16.60 -32.40
C SER A 325 -8.96 17.18 -32.16
N ASN A 326 -9.94 16.38 -31.72
CA ASN A 326 -11.36 16.78 -31.76
C ASN A 326 -12.19 16.56 -30.48
N LYS A 327 -11.59 16.43 -29.30
CA LYS A 327 -12.36 16.49 -28.03
C LYS A 327 -12.27 17.87 -27.39
N THR A 328 -13.30 18.68 -27.62
CA THR A 328 -13.62 19.93 -26.91
C THR A 328 -14.44 19.63 -25.63
N ASP A 329 -14.16 20.36 -24.55
CA ASP A 329 -14.98 20.59 -23.32
C ASP A 329 -14.98 19.61 -22.11
N GLU A 330 -13.84 19.03 -21.72
CA GLU A 330 -13.65 18.46 -20.36
C GLU A 330 -12.40 18.99 -19.61
N GLY A 331 -11.77 20.07 -20.11
CA GLY A 331 -10.44 20.53 -19.71
C GLY A 331 -10.26 21.16 -18.32
N ASP A 332 -11.34 21.36 -17.55
CA ASP A 332 -11.34 22.14 -16.31
C ASP A 332 -11.61 21.36 -15.01
N ALA A 333 -11.71 20.03 -15.07
CA ALA A 333 -12.01 19.23 -13.89
C ALA A 333 -10.83 19.18 -12.90
N TYR A 334 -11.05 19.68 -11.68
CA TYR A 334 -10.13 19.49 -10.56
C TYR A 334 -10.34 18.11 -9.94
N VAL A 335 -9.25 17.39 -9.69
CA VAL A 335 -9.27 16.13 -8.95
C VAL A 335 -8.79 16.35 -7.52
N LYS A 336 -9.46 15.69 -6.57
CA LYS A 336 -9.04 15.68 -5.17
C LYS A 336 -7.80 14.80 -5.01
N LEU A 337 -6.77 15.32 -4.36
CA LEU A 337 -5.48 14.67 -4.14
C LEU A 337 -5.30 14.20 -2.70
N LEU A 338 -5.60 15.07 -1.73
CA LEU A 338 -5.42 14.83 -0.30
C LEU A 338 -6.61 15.35 0.51
N ASP A 339 -6.89 14.71 1.64
CA ASP A 339 -7.84 15.17 2.66
C ASP A 339 -7.20 15.25 4.05
N TYR A 340 -7.46 16.37 4.71
CA TYR A 340 -7.09 16.70 6.08
C TYR A 340 -8.35 16.88 6.94
N LEU A 341 -8.17 16.82 8.26
CA LEU A 341 -9.21 17.09 9.24
C LEU A 341 -8.88 18.39 9.99
N ILE A 342 -9.83 19.30 10.05
CA ILE A 342 -9.74 20.50 10.89
C ILE A 342 -10.28 20.16 12.27
N VAL A 343 -9.45 20.37 13.29
CA VAL A 343 -9.68 19.98 14.68
C VAL A 343 -9.44 21.15 15.62
N GLU A 344 -9.80 21.01 16.89
CA GLU A 344 -9.56 22.04 17.92
C GLU A 344 -8.07 22.37 18.13
#